data_AF-I4VPD0-F1
#
_entry.id   AF-I4VPD0-F1
#
_cell.length_a   1.000
_cell.length_b   1.000
_cell.length_c   1.000
_cell.angle_alpha   90.00
_cell.angle_beta   90.00
_cell.angle_gamma   90.00
#
_symmetry.space_group_name_H-M   'P 1'
#
loop_
_entity.id
_entity.type
_entity.pdbx_description
1 polymer ?
#
loop_
_entity_poly.entity_id
_entity_poly.type
_entity_poly.pdbx_seq_one_letter_code
_entity_poly.pdbx_strand_id
1 'polypeptide(L)'
;MTVERQLIRDLAATLRAQVAGLVVKDLEEMLEGLSDDSGLANVWEEFCVQVQGEHSFFWETYLEIVEDFVVGHIDELPLAMQRVLSMGTDVGDGWLDDPEEGGVVPIFADDVAVMLSSDVLALAADFESPSIERYKARGYEGD
;
A
#
# COMPACT_ATOMS: atom_id res chain seq x y z
N MET A 1 20.48 -17.40 7.86
CA MET A 1 19.34 -17.38 6.93
C MET A 1 19.14 -18.77 6.37
N THR A 2 17.99 -19.40 6.63
CA THR A 2 17.64 -20.74 6.10
C THR A 2 16.92 -20.60 4.75
N VAL A 3 16.88 -21.69 3.96
CA VAL A 3 16.16 -21.71 2.68
C VAL A 3 14.67 -21.40 2.86
N GLU A 4 14.05 -21.93 3.91
CA GLU A 4 12.65 -21.67 4.24
C GLU A 4 12.38 -20.18 4.49
N ARG A 5 13.25 -19.51 5.27
CA ARG A 5 13.11 -18.07 5.52
C ARG A 5 13.27 -17.24 4.24
N GLN A 6 14.19 -17.63 3.35
CA GLN A 6 14.32 -16.96 2.06
C GLN A 6 13.06 -17.12 1.21
N LEU A 7 12.50 -18.33 1.13
CA LEU A 7 11.27 -18.60 0.38
C LEU A 7 10.06 -17.83 0.94
N ILE A 8 9.94 -17.75 2.27
CA ILE A 8 8.88 -16.96 2.92
C ILE A 8 9.02 -15.49 2.55
N ARG A 9 10.23 -14.92 2.62
CA ARG A 9 10.47 -13.52 2.28
C ARG A 9 10.19 -13.22 0.80
N ASP A 10 10.64 -14.08 -0.10
CA ASP A 10 10.41 -13.91 -1.54
C ASP A 10 8.91 -14.00 -1.89
N LEU A 11 8.19 -14.94 -1.26
CA LEU A 11 6.76 -15.07 -1.44
C LEU A 11 6.00 -13.89 -0.82
N ALA A 12 6.39 -13.44 0.38
CA ALA A 12 5.80 -12.28 1.02
C ALA A 12 6.01 -11.02 0.17
N ALA A 13 7.21 -10.78 -0.36
CA ALA A 13 7.49 -9.68 -1.28
C ALA A 13 6.63 -9.75 -2.55
N THR A 14 6.44 -10.95 -3.11
CA THR A 14 5.57 -11.16 -4.27
C THR A 14 4.11 -10.84 -3.96
N LEU A 15 3.60 -11.31 -2.81
CA LEU A 15 2.23 -11.02 -2.35
C LEU A 15 2.04 -9.54 -2.06
N ARG A 16 3.04 -8.87 -1.46
CA ARG A 16 3.03 -7.44 -1.20
C ARG A 16 2.87 -6.63 -2.48
N ALA A 17 3.72 -6.90 -3.47
CA ALA A 17 3.63 -6.23 -4.77
C ALA A 17 2.28 -6.49 -5.46
N GLN A 18 1.73 -7.70 -5.33
CA GLN A 18 0.42 -8.03 -5.87
C GLN A 18 -0.70 -7.22 -5.19
N VAL A 19 -0.75 -7.20 -3.86
CA VAL A 19 -1.79 -6.48 -3.10
C VAL A 19 -1.67 -4.98 -3.33
N ALA A 20 -0.47 -4.41 -3.25
CA ALA A 20 -0.26 -2.99 -3.53
C ALA A 20 -0.71 -2.62 -4.96
N GLY A 21 -0.43 -3.47 -5.96
CA GLY A 21 -0.91 -3.26 -7.33
C GLY A 21 -2.43 -3.34 -7.48
N LEU A 22 -3.11 -4.18 -6.69
CA LEU A 22 -4.57 -4.23 -6.66
C LEU A 22 -5.17 -2.96 -6.04
N VAL A 23 -4.61 -2.48 -4.93
CA VAL A 23 -5.03 -1.23 -4.29
C VAL A 23 -4.85 -0.04 -5.24
N VAL A 24 -3.71 0.05 -5.92
CA VAL A 24 -3.48 1.09 -6.95
C VAL A 24 -4.56 1.02 -8.02
N LYS A 25 -4.88 -0.18 -8.50
CA LYS A 25 -5.91 -0.36 -9.52
C LYS A 25 -7.30 0.08 -9.02
N ASP A 26 -7.66 -0.22 -7.77
CA ASP A 26 -8.93 0.23 -7.21
C ASP A 26 -9.00 1.77 -7.16
N LEU A 27 -7.91 2.43 -6.76
CA LEU A 27 -7.80 3.90 -6.76
C LEU A 27 -7.83 4.48 -8.19
N GLU A 28 -7.30 3.76 -9.19
CA GLU A 28 -7.38 4.17 -10.60
C GLU A 28 -8.81 4.08 -11.16
N GLU A 29 -9.60 3.12 -10.68
CA GLU A 29 -11.00 2.89 -11.09
C GLU A 29 -12.00 3.83 -10.40
N MET A 30 -11.58 4.53 -9.33
CA MET A 30 -12.38 5.58 -8.70
C MET A 30 -12.35 6.88 -9.53
N LEU A 31 -13.48 7.17 -10.20
CA LEU A 31 -13.63 8.31 -11.11
C LEU A 31 -14.12 9.60 -10.43
N GLU A 32 -14.70 9.51 -9.24
CA GLU A 32 -15.10 10.68 -8.44
C GLU A 32 -14.03 10.93 -7.37
N GLY A 33 -13.14 11.88 -7.67
CA GLY A 33 -12.09 12.34 -6.77
C GLY A 33 -12.61 13.08 -5.54
N LEU A 34 -11.75 13.25 -4.54
CA LEU A 34 -12.05 14.11 -3.39
C LEU A 34 -11.76 15.60 -3.69
N SER A 35 -11.08 15.87 -4.82
CA SER A 35 -10.79 17.22 -5.31
C SER A 35 -11.49 17.49 -6.64
N ASP A 36 -12.64 18.13 -6.59
CA ASP A 36 -13.36 18.54 -7.80
C ASP A 36 -12.53 19.52 -8.65
N ASP A 37 -12.41 19.24 -9.95
CA ASP A 37 -11.78 20.10 -10.99
C ASP A 37 -10.23 20.20 -10.99
N SER A 38 -9.53 19.21 -10.42
CA SER A 38 -8.04 19.16 -10.44
C SER A 38 -7.44 18.99 -11.86
N GLY A 39 -8.20 18.37 -12.77
CA GLY A 39 -7.70 17.95 -14.09
C GLY A 39 -6.83 16.70 -14.05
N LEU A 40 -6.77 16.02 -12.90
CA LEU A 40 -6.22 14.67 -12.74
C LEU A 40 -7.24 13.63 -13.19
N ALA A 41 -6.77 12.45 -13.59
CA ALA A 41 -7.59 11.45 -14.26
C ALA A 41 -8.44 10.60 -13.31
N ASN A 42 -7.98 10.38 -12.08
CA ASN A 42 -8.59 9.49 -11.08
C ASN A 42 -8.04 9.78 -9.67
N VAL A 43 -8.58 9.08 -8.68
CA VAL A 43 -8.15 9.17 -7.26
C VAL A 43 -6.69 8.77 -7.08
N TRP A 44 -6.17 7.80 -7.84
CA TRP A 44 -4.76 7.45 -7.76
C TRP A 44 -3.83 8.62 -8.09
N GLU A 45 -4.09 9.36 -9.17
CA GLU A 45 -3.29 10.55 -9.51
C GLU A 45 -3.43 11.67 -8.47
N GLU A 46 -4.61 11.87 -7.90
CA GLU A 46 -4.80 12.79 -6.77
C GLU A 46 -3.94 12.39 -5.57
N PHE A 47 -3.99 11.11 -5.21
CA PHE A 47 -3.21 10.55 -4.11
C PHE A 47 -1.70 10.72 -4.32
N CYS A 48 -1.20 10.43 -5.54
CA CYS A 48 0.20 10.62 -5.89
C CYS A 48 0.64 12.08 -5.69
N VAL A 49 -0.17 13.03 -6.15
CA VAL A 49 0.12 14.46 -5.98
C VAL A 49 0.16 14.84 -4.50
N GLN A 50 -0.76 14.33 -3.67
CA GLN A 50 -0.73 14.58 -2.22
C GLN A 50 0.54 14.01 -1.57
N VAL A 51 0.88 12.75 -1.88
CA VAL A 51 2.10 12.11 -1.35
C VAL A 51 3.37 12.87 -1.76
N GLN A 52 3.41 13.42 -2.96
CA GLN A 52 4.60 14.07 -3.54
C GLN A 52 4.80 15.54 -3.10
N GLY A 53 4.02 16.02 -2.12
CA GLY A 53 4.29 17.30 -1.46
C GLY A 53 3.12 18.29 -1.43
N GLU A 54 1.94 17.92 -1.92
CA GLU A 54 0.73 18.72 -1.70
C GLU A 54 0.09 18.30 -0.36
N HIS A 55 0.00 19.22 0.60
CA HIS A 55 -0.65 18.95 1.88
C HIS A 55 -2.15 19.26 1.76
N SER A 56 -2.96 18.30 1.31
CA SER A 56 -4.43 18.43 1.35
C SER A 56 -4.97 18.34 2.78
N PHE A 57 -6.05 19.09 3.03
CA PHE A 57 -6.87 18.99 4.23
C PHE A 57 -7.51 17.59 4.40
N PHE A 58 -7.69 16.84 3.32
CA PHE A 58 -8.33 15.53 3.30
C PHE A 58 -7.33 14.36 3.36
N TRP A 59 -6.08 14.60 3.77
CA TRP A 59 -5.02 13.58 3.79
C TRP A 59 -5.42 12.30 4.55
N GLU A 60 -6.03 12.46 5.73
CA GLU A 60 -6.51 11.33 6.52
C GLU A 60 -7.55 10.49 5.78
N THR A 61 -8.44 11.11 5.00
CA THR A 61 -9.44 10.39 4.20
C THR A 61 -8.80 9.54 3.10
N TYR A 62 -7.74 10.02 2.46
CA TYR A 62 -7.00 9.19 1.50
C TYR A 62 -6.31 8.00 2.18
N LEU A 63 -5.74 8.19 3.37
CA LEU A 63 -5.13 7.10 4.14
C LEU A 63 -6.16 6.06 4.56
N GLU A 64 -7.34 6.49 5.04
CA GLU A 64 -8.45 5.59 5.38
C GLU A 64 -8.90 4.77 4.17
N ILE A 65 -9.03 5.38 2.98
CA ILE A 65 -9.39 4.66 1.75
C ILE A 65 -8.33 3.61 1.38
N VAL A 66 -7.04 3.96 1.47
CA VAL A 66 -5.94 3.02 1.21
C VAL A 66 -5.97 1.86 2.20
N GLU A 67 -6.14 2.15 3.50
CA GLU A 67 -6.22 1.15 4.55
C GLU A 67 -7.41 0.21 4.33
N ASP A 68 -8.58 0.74 4.01
CA ASP A 68 -9.79 -0.04 3.74
C ASP A 68 -9.58 -1.01 2.56
N PHE A 69 -8.96 -0.55 1.46
CA PHE A 69 -8.64 -1.42 0.33
C PHE A 69 -7.59 -2.46 0.69
N VAL A 70 -6.53 -2.08 1.42
CA VAL A 70 -5.49 -3.00 1.89
C VAL A 70 -6.11 -4.11 2.74
N VAL A 71 -6.92 -3.76 3.73
CA VAL A 71 -7.60 -4.72 4.61
C VAL A 71 -8.54 -5.61 3.81
N GLY A 72 -9.32 -5.05 2.89
CA GLY A 72 -10.18 -5.81 1.99
C GLY A 72 -9.42 -6.87 1.19
N HIS A 73 -8.29 -6.51 0.58
CA HIS A 73 -7.46 -7.46 -0.17
C HIS A 73 -6.79 -8.51 0.72
N ILE A 74 -6.36 -8.15 1.94
CA ILE A 74 -5.81 -9.13 2.90
C ILE A 74 -6.86 -10.17 3.27
N ASP A 75 -8.10 -9.74 3.53
CA ASP A 75 -9.20 -10.62 3.94
C ASP A 75 -9.61 -11.61 2.84
N GLU A 76 -9.44 -11.24 1.57
CA GLU A 76 -9.70 -12.13 0.43
C GLU A 76 -8.59 -13.18 0.21
N LEU A 77 -7.40 -12.99 0.79
CA LEU A 77 -6.31 -13.94 0.63
C LEU A 77 -6.58 -15.25 1.39
N PRO A 78 -6.13 -16.40 0.85
CA PRO A 78 -6.11 -17.64 1.62
C PRO A 78 -5.32 -17.46 2.92
N LEU A 79 -5.77 -18.09 4.00
CA LEU A 79 -5.15 -18.01 5.34
C LEU A 79 -3.64 -18.28 5.35
N ALA A 80 -3.16 -19.18 4.49
CA ALA A 80 -1.73 -19.45 4.34
C ALA A 80 -0.96 -18.23 3.80
N MET A 81 -1.54 -17.47 2.88
CA MET A 81 -0.94 -16.26 2.30
C MET A 81 -0.99 -15.09 3.29
N GLN A 82 -2.07 -14.96 4.08
CA GLN A 82 -2.12 -13.98 5.18
C GLN A 82 -0.99 -14.23 6.20
N ARG A 83 -0.73 -15.50 6.53
CA ARG A 83 0.41 -15.89 7.38
C ARG A 83 1.75 -15.59 6.75
N VAL A 84 1.92 -15.86 5.45
CA VAL A 84 3.17 -15.52 4.76
C VAL A 84 3.42 -14.02 4.77
N LEU A 85 2.38 -13.20 4.50
CA LEU A 85 2.48 -11.75 4.64
C LEU A 85 2.86 -11.34 6.06
N SER A 86 2.24 -11.97 7.07
CA SER A 86 2.57 -11.73 8.48
C SER A 86 4.03 -12.05 8.78
N MET A 87 4.58 -13.12 8.21
CA MET A 87 6.01 -13.45 8.37
C MET A 87 6.96 -12.54 7.56
N GLY A 88 6.42 -11.71 6.67
CA GLY A 88 7.15 -10.69 5.94
C GLY A 88 7.29 -9.35 6.68
N THR A 89 6.57 -9.16 7.79
CA THR A 89 6.70 -7.96 8.64
C THR A 89 7.90 -8.09 9.59
N ASP A 90 8.34 -6.98 10.18
CA ASP A 90 9.41 -7.01 11.19
C ASP A 90 9.04 -7.86 12.41
N VAL A 91 7.78 -7.80 12.85
CA VAL A 91 7.25 -8.62 13.95
C VAL A 91 7.26 -10.10 13.56
N GLY A 92 6.86 -10.43 12.34
CA GLY A 92 6.89 -11.80 11.84
C GLY A 92 8.28 -12.36 11.65
N ASP A 93 9.22 -11.57 11.13
CA ASP A 93 10.62 -11.98 10.98
C ASP A 93 11.26 -12.24 12.35
N GLY A 94 10.90 -11.45 13.37
CA GLY A 94 11.29 -11.68 14.76
C GLY A 94 10.65 -12.94 15.35
N TRP A 95 9.37 -13.22 15.06
CA TRP A 95 8.71 -14.46 15.48
C TRP A 95 9.37 -15.70 14.87
N LEU A 96 9.83 -15.63 13.61
CA LEU A 96 10.55 -16.71 12.95
C LEU A 96 11.91 -17.05 13.61
N ASP A 97 12.48 -16.18 14.45
CA ASP A 97 13.73 -16.45 15.17
C ASP A 97 13.51 -17.31 16.43
N ASP A 98 12.34 -17.17 17.07
CA ASP A 98 11.97 -17.88 18.30
C ASP A 98 10.46 -18.24 18.28
N PRO A 99 10.05 -19.21 17.45
CA PRO A 99 8.65 -19.58 17.33
C PRO A 99 8.16 -20.31 18.58
N GLU A 100 6.93 -20.03 19.01
CA GLU A 100 6.31 -20.76 20.12
C GLU A 100 6.17 -22.26 19.80
N GLU A 101 6.59 -23.14 20.72
CA GLU A 101 6.50 -24.59 20.55
C GLU A 101 5.06 -25.06 20.29
N GLY A 102 4.85 -25.74 19.16
CA GLY A 102 3.52 -26.24 18.76
C GLY A 102 2.54 -25.16 18.31
N GLY A 103 3.01 -23.91 18.16
CA GLY A 103 2.21 -22.76 17.77
C GLY A 103 1.75 -22.82 16.30
N VAL A 104 0.54 -22.32 16.08
CA VAL A 104 0.05 -21.98 14.74
C VAL A 104 0.69 -20.65 14.35
N VAL A 105 1.19 -20.52 13.12
CA VAL A 105 1.75 -19.24 12.63
C VAL A 105 0.71 -18.13 12.80
N PRO A 106 1.00 -17.09 13.59
CA PRO A 106 0.07 -16.01 13.88
C PRO A 106 -0.17 -15.13 12.65
N ILE A 107 -1.27 -14.38 12.68
CA ILE A 107 -1.54 -13.31 11.73
C ILE A 107 -1.32 -11.98 12.46
N PHE A 108 -0.39 -11.18 11.96
CA PHE A 108 -0.09 -9.84 12.48
C PHE A 108 -0.82 -8.82 11.61
N ALA A 109 -2.15 -8.76 11.71
CA ALA A 109 -3.01 -8.03 10.78
C ALA A 109 -2.64 -6.55 10.67
N ASP A 110 -2.51 -5.87 11.81
CA ASP A 110 -2.18 -4.44 11.85
C ASP A 110 -0.80 -4.16 11.23
N ASP A 111 0.21 -4.98 11.55
CA ASP A 111 1.56 -4.84 10.97
C ASP A 111 1.57 -5.10 9.46
N VAL A 112 0.75 -6.05 8.98
CA VAL A 112 0.61 -6.33 7.55
C VAL A 112 -0.08 -5.16 6.85
N ALA A 113 -1.14 -4.60 7.43
CA ALA A 113 -1.83 -3.44 6.88
C ALA A 113 -0.89 -2.23 6.79
N VAL A 114 -0.15 -1.91 7.86
CA VAL A 114 0.83 -0.80 7.88
C VAL A 114 1.92 -1.00 6.83
N MET A 115 2.46 -2.21 6.72
CA MET A 115 3.49 -2.54 5.72
C MET A 115 2.96 -2.35 4.29
N LEU A 116 1.74 -2.83 3.99
CA LEU A 116 1.15 -2.71 2.65
C LEU A 116 0.73 -1.28 2.31
N SER A 117 0.17 -0.53 3.26
CA SER A 117 -0.11 0.90 3.07
C SER A 117 1.18 1.69 2.80
N SER A 118 2.29 1.31 3.47
CA SER A 118 3.60 1.90 3.19
C SER A 118 4.11 1.56 1.78
N ASP A 119 3.85 0.35 1.28
CA ASP A 119 4.19 -0.03 -0.10
C ASP A 119 3.38 0.80 -1.12
N VAL A 120 2.09 1.04 -0.87
CA VAL A 120 1.23 1.89 -1.73
C VAL A 120 1.70 3.34 -1.71
N LEU A 121 2.07 3.88 -0.54
CA LEU A 121 2.66 5.21 -0.40
C LEU A 121 3.97 5.34 -1.18
N ALA A 122 4.83 4.32 -1.15
CA ALA A 122 6.08 4.31 -1.91
C ALA A 122 5.81 4.31 -3.42
N LEU A 123 4.84 3.51 -3.90
CA LEU A 123 4.42 3.54 -5.30
C LEU A 123 3.90 4.93 -5.71
N ALA A 124 3.12 5.58 -4.85
CA ALA A 124 2.59 6.92 -5.10
C ALA A 124 3.69 7.97 -5.13
N ALA A 125 4.69 7.88 -4.25
CA ALA A 125 5.82 8.80 -4.21
C ALA A 125 6.66 8.80 -5.50
N ASP A 126 6.77 7.64 -6.15
CA ASP A 126 7.57 7.45 -7.37
C ASP A 126 6.74 7.52 -8.67
N PHE A 127 5.42 7.68 -8.58
CA PHE A 127 4.54 7.64 -9.75
C PHE A 127 4.59 8.95 -10.56
N GLU A 128 4.82 8.83 -11.86
CA GLU A 128 4.84 9.95 -12.80
C GLU A 128 3.76 9.77 -13.87
N SER A 129 3.06 10.86 -14.21
CA SER A 129 2.12 10.89 -15.33
C SER A 129 2.10 12.26 -16.01
N PRO A 130 1.75 12.35 -17.30
CA PRO A 130 1.59 13.63 -17.97
C PRO A 130 0.52 14.53 -17.34
N SER A 131 -0.45 13.98 -16.61
CA SER A 131 -1.46 14.76 -15.88
C SER A 131 -0.89 15.34 -14.60
N ILE A 132 -0.12 14.55 -13.84
CA ILE A 132 0.58 15.00 -12.63
C ILE A 132 1.59 16.09 -12.98
N GLU A 133 2.39 15.92 -14.03
CA GLU A 133 3.35 16.92 -14.49
C GLU A 133 2.67 18.25 -14.86
N ARG A 134 1.55 18.18 -15.60
CA ARG A 134 0.74 19.37 -15.92
C ARG A 134 0.12 19.99 -14.68
N TYR A 135 -0.32 19.20 -13.72
CA TYR A 135 -0.89 19.67 -12.47
C TYR A 135 0.15 20.46 -11.67
N LYS A 136 1.31 19.86 -11.41
CA LYS A 136 2.42 20.50 -10.70
C LYS A 136 2.86 21.79 -11.39
N ALA A 137 3.01 21.78 -12.73
CA ALA A 137 3.40 22.96 -13.49
C ALA A 137 2.44 24.16 -13.31
N ARG A 138 1.12 23.91 -13.17
CA ARG A 138 0.14 24.98 -12.90
C ARG A 138 0.29 25.58 -11.50
N GLY A 139 0.65 24.78 -10.51
CA GLY A 139 0.94 25.24 -9.15
C GLY A 139 2.13 26.20 -9.10
N TYR A 140 3.20 25.91 -9.85
CA TYR A 140 4.41 26.73 -9.92
C TYR A 140 4.26 28.07 -10.67
N GLU A 141 3.25 28.23 -11.53
CA GLU A 141 2.99 29.50 -12.23
C GLU A 141 2.25 30.53 -11.37
N GLY A 142 1.77 30.13 -10.18
CA GLY A 142 1.00 30.95 -9.25
C GLY A 142 1.80 31.61 -8.10
N ASP A 143 3.10 31.34 -7.98
CA ASP A 143 4.01 31.85 -6.93
C ASP A 143 4.95 32.98 -7.43
#